data_AF-D0BJ93-F1
#
_entry.id   AF-D0BJ93-F1
#
_cell.length_a   1.000
_cell.length_b   1.000
_cell.length_c   1.000
_cell.angle_alpha   90.00
_cell.angle_beta   90.00
_cell.angle_gamma   90.00
#
_symmetry.space_group_name_H-M   'P 1'
#
loop_
_entity.id
_entity.type
_entity.pdbx_description
1 polymer ?
#
loop_
_entity_poly.entity_id
_entity_poly.type
_entity_poly.pdbx_seq_one_letter_code
_entity_poly.pdbx_strand_id
1 'polypeptide(L)'
;MNSEQLWGTRFKTYQKKVMKYAKYMMNDHFMIVVFFLFGFLLFQYSTWLKTIRILEWPLILLISLLLAIVPLFGEIATYVEEADLHFLSVIGEDFKPYFKRAIRYSWIFPLVMNFIATIFVLPIFMQAYGNGMIPFIAILVTLLSLKGFHFMIQKSIFEGKLPRNSFYNVALYLVNSICLFGILSFIPKVFSLSMAQVLAVLAIGLYRFASAKTVNFDWNEMIQKEQVRQQRIFRVIALFVDVPFLKKHQAKRNQSLDIFVGKLTPNRIHPYRYLLVRTALRSSNYVTVFLQMIVVTVLLSFISSIWYWIMAIQSMMMLVICFQFASLYKHPKAHSIYIHSLYEPKEMMDDFIGVVLQLVIGASIMISLLTALVSRNPFVLVGLLWYPVLSTVFLYGYLKPRLNRKKKRR
;
A
#
# COMPACT_ATOMS: atom_id res chain seq x y z
N MET A 1 -9.30 -20.25 -34.52
CA MET A 1 -8.72 -18.96 -34.09
C MET A 1 -7.30 -19.24 -33.62
N ASN A 2 -6.28 -18.53 -34.13
CA ASN A 2 -4.89 -18.77 -33.71
C ASN A 2 -4.71 -18.39 -32.22
N SER A 3 -3.82 -19.08 -31.50
CA SER A 3 -3.55 -18.84 -30.08
C SER A 3 -3.13 -17.38 -29.82
N GLU A 4 -2.36 -16.78 -30.72
CA GLU A 4 -2.03 -15.35 -30.62
C GLU A 4 -3.23 -14.41 -30.76
N GLN A 5 -4.17 -14.73 -31.65
CA GLN A 5 -5.39 -13.95 -31.84
C GLN A 5 -6.30 -14.07 -30.61
N LEU A 6 -6.38 -15.26 -30.01
CA LEU A 6 -7.12 -15.50 -28.78
C LEU A 6 -6.62 -14.61 -27.64
N TRP A 7 -5.30 -14.56 -27.41
CA TRP A 7 -4.71 -13.67 -26.40
C TRP A 7 -5.09 -12.21 -26.67
N GLY A 8 -4.99 -11.76 -27.92
CA GLY A 8 -5.30 -10.39 -28.32
C GLY A 8 -6.77 -10.01 -28.06
N THR A 9 -7.71 -10.90 -28.38
CA THR A 9 -9.14 -10.69 -28.13
C THR A 9 -9.46 -10.61 -26.63
N ARG A 10 -8.83 -11.47 -25.82
CA ARG A 10 -8.98 -11.45 -24.35
C ARG A 10 -8.39 -10.20 -23.73
N PHE A 11 -7.20 -9.80 -24.16
CA PHE A 11 -6.57 -8.54 -23.75
C PHE A 11 -7.48 -7.34 -24.02
N LYS A 12 -8.03 -7.23 -25.24
CA LYS A 12 -8.96 -6.13 -25.60
C LYS A 12 -10.23 -6.15 -24.76
N THR A 13 -10.79 -7.34 -24.50
CA THR A 13 -12.00 -7.50 -23.68
C THR A 13 -11.74 -7.08 -22.24
N TYR A 14 -10.60 -7.51 -21.67
CA TYR A 14 -10.16 -7.10 -20.34
C TYR A 14 -9.93 -5.59 -20.26
N GLN A 15 -9.21 -5.01 -21.23
CA GLN A 15 -8.95 -3.57 -21.28
C GLN A 15 -10.24 -2.76 -21.35
N LYS A 16 -11.22 -3.17 -22.17
CA LYS A 16 -12.55 -2.55 -22.22
C LYS A 16 -13.26 -2.61 -20.87
N LYS A 17 -13.19 -3.75 -20.17
CA LYS A 17 -13.77 -3.92 -18.84
C LYS A 17 -13.11 -2.97 -17.82
N VAL A 18 -11.78 -2.93 -17.77
CA VAL A 18 -11.04 -2.01 -16.89
C VAL A 18 -11.38 -0.55 -17.21
N MET A 19 -11.37 -0.15 -18.47
CA MET A 19 -11.66 1.22 -18.89
C MET A 19 -13.09 1.65 -18.55
N LYS A 20 -14.07 0.75 -18.70
CA LYS A 20 -15.47 1.01 -18.31
C LYS A 20 -15.57 1.45 -16.84
N TYR A 21 -14.91 0.74 -15.92
CA TYR A 21 -14.95 1.10 -14.50
C TYR A 21 -14.00 2.25 -14.13
N ALA A 22 -12.83 2.34 -14.78
CA ALA A 22 -11.89 3.43 -14.57
C ALA A 22 -12.50 4.80 -14.92
N LYS A 23 -13.37 4.87 -15.94
CA LYS A 23 -14.11 6.10 -16.29
C LYS A 23 -14.97 6.60 -15.12
N TYR A 24 -15.63 5.71 -14.38
CA TYR A 24 -16.46 6.10 -13.23
C TYR A 24 -15.62 6.56 -12.02
N MET A 25 -14.40 6.06 -11.88
CA MET A 25 -13.45 6.53 -10.87
C MET A 25 -12.98 7.96 -11.15
N MET A 26 -12.78 8.31 -12.43
CA MET A 26 -12.35 9.64 -12.86
C MET A 26 -13.55 10.60 -13.01
N ASN A 27 -14.29 10.82 -11.94
CA ASN A 27 -15.32 11.87 -11.88
C ASN A 27 -14.66 13.27 -11.76
N ASP A 28 -15.35 14.32 -12.19
CA ASP A 28 -14.83 15.70 -12.24
C ASP A 28 -14.30 16.18 -10.88
N HIS A 29 -15.01 15.92 -9.79
CA HIS A 29 -14.55 16.30 -8.45
C HIS A 29 -13.28 15.54 -8.01
N PHE A 30 -13.18 14.26 -8.34
CA PHE A 30 -11.99 13.45 -8.02
C PHE A 30 -10.77 13.94 -8.79
N MET A 31 -10.94 14.28 -10.07
CA MET A 31 -9.85 14.81 -10.91
C MET A 31 -9.26 16.09 -10.33
N ILE A 32 -10.12 17.01 -9.85
CA ILE A 32 -9.68 18.24 -9.18
C ILE A 32 -8.85 17.91 -7.94
N VAL A 33 -9.30 17.00 -7.08
CA VAL A 33 -8.58 16.60 -5.85
C VAL A 33 -7.23 15.97 -6.19
N VAL A 34 -7.17 15.06 -7.16
CA VAL A 34 -5.91 14.43 -7.58
C VAL A 34 -4.96 15.45 -8.17
N PHE A 35 -5.45 16.41 -8.96
CA PHE A 35 -4.63 17.47 -9.53
C PHE A 35 -3.98 18.33 -8.44
N PHE A 36 -4.75 18.79 -7.46
CA PHE A 36 -4.22 19.54 -6.32
C PHE A 36 -3.25 18.70 -5.48
N LEU A 37 -3.59 17.43 -5.20
CA LEU A 37 -2.73 16.54 -4.41
C LEU A 37 -1.41 16.26 -5.13
N PHE A 38 -1.45 15.98 -6.43
CA PHE A 38 -0.25 15.76 -7.24
C PHE A 38 0.59 17.03 -7.36
N GLY A 39 -0.03 18.18 -7.60
CA GLY A 39 0.64 19.48 -7.61
C GLY A 39 1.31 19.79 -6.28
N PHE A 40 0.62 19.53 -5.16
CA PHE A 40 1.16 19.69 -3.81
C PHE A 40 2.36 18.76 -3.56
N LEU A 41 2.24 17.47 -3.92
CA LEU A 41 3.34 16.51 -3.79
C LEU A 41 4.56 16.92 -4.62
N LEU A 42 4.36 17.38 -5.86
CA LEU A 42 5.45 17.86 -6.72
C LEU A 42 6.11 19.12 -6.17
N PHE A 43 5.32 20.07 -5.66
CA PHE A 43 5.84 21.28 -5.02
C PHE A 43 6.66 20.94 -3.77
N GLN A 44 6.15 20.05 -2.93
CA GLN A 44 6.84 19.59 -1.73
C GLN A 44 8.13 18.84 -2.08
N TYR A 45 8.07 17.98 -3.10
CA TYR A 45 9.22 17.27 -3.63
C TYR A 45 10.31 18.23 -4.13
N SER A 46 9.93 19.24 -4.92
CA SER A 46 10.85 20.27 -5.43
C SER A 46 11.50 21.07 -4.30
N THR A 47 10.74 21.40 -3.26
CA THR A 47 11.26 22.13 -2.09
C THR A 47 12.23 21.26 -1.28
N TRP A 48 11.88 19.99 -1.07
CA TRP A 48 12.74 19.02 -0.39
C TRP A 48 14.05 18.77 -1.13
N LEU A 49 14.02 18.66 -2.46
CA LEU A 49 15.22 18.52 -3.30
C LEU A 49 16.24 19.63 -3.04
N LYS A 50 15.79 20.88 -2.88
CA LYS A 50 16.67 22.04 -2.61
C LYS A 50 17.38 21.97 -1.25
N THR A 51 16.87 21.17 -0.31
CA THR A 51 17.49 21.00 1.01
C THR A 51 18.67 20.02 0.99
N ILE A 52 18.79 19.20 -0.06
CA ILE A 52 19.85 18.20 -0.19
C ILE A 52 21.11 18.88 -0.71
N ARG A 53 22.12 18.99 0.16
CA ARG A 53 23.47 19.47 -0.20
C ARG A 53 24.47 18.33 -0.41
N ILE A 54 24.36 17.27 0.38
CA ILE A 54 25.19 16.06 0.33
C ILE A 54 24.25 14.86 0.54
N LEU A 55 24.44 13.80 -0.25
CA LEU A 55 23.67 12.57 -0.10
C LEU A 55 24.31 11.70 0.99
N GLU A 56 23.75 11.74 2.20
CA GLU A 56 24.21 10.90 3.29
C GLU A 56 23.90 9.41 3.02
N TRP A 57 24.74 8.52 3.55
CA TRP A 57 24.58 7.07 3.42
C TRP A 57 23.19 6.54 3.82
N PRO A 58 22.51 7.05 4.87
CA PRO A 58 21.15 6.64 5.22
C PRO A 58 20.11 6.99 4.14
N LEU A 59 20.26 8.14 3.47
CA LEU A 59 19.36 8.56 2.40
C LEU A 59 19.57 7.70 1.14
N ILE A 60 20.82 7.36 0.83
CA ILE A 60 21.17 6.43 -0.26
C ILE A 60 20.54 5.06 -0.02
N LEU A 61 20.65 4.54 1.20
CA LEU A 61 20.05 3.27 1.60
C LEU A 61 18.53 3.29 1.48
N LEU A 62 17.90 4.38 1.92
CA LEU A 62 16.44 4.53 1.82
C LEU A 62 15.99 4.54 0.35
N ILE A 63 16.68 5.30 -0.51
CA ILE A 63 16.35 5.39 -1.94
C ILE A 63 16.58 4.05 -2.64
N SER A 64 17.68 3.35 -2.35
CA SER A 64 17.96 2.04 -2.96
C SER A 64 16.93 1.00 -2.55
N LEU A 65 16.50 1.02 -1.28
CA LEU A 65 15.47 0.13 -0.75
C LEU A 65 14.11 0.41 -1.41
N LEU A 66 13.72 1.67 -1.58
CA LEU A 66 12.47 2.04 -2.25
C LEU A 66 12.48 1.68 -3.74
N LEU A 67 13.56 2.01 -4.45
CA LEU A 67 13.72 1.65 -5.86
C LEU A 67 13.74 0.13 -6.06
N ALA A 68 14.27 -0.63 -5.09
CA ALA A 68 14.37 -2.08 -5.19
C ALA A 68 13.00 -2.78 -5.26
N ILE A 69 11.94 -2.14 -4.77
CA ILE A 69 10.57 -2.65 -4.84
C ILE A 69 10.01 -2.55 -6.28
N VAL A 70 10.46 -1.56 -7.06
CA VAL A 70 9.85 -1.21 -8.36
C VAL A 70 9.83 -2.39 -9.35
N PRO A 71 10.94 -3.15 -9.54
CA PRO A 71 10.94 -4.31 -10.45
C PRO A 71 10.03 -5.46 -10.02
N LEU A 72 9.66 -5.55 -8.73
CA LEU A 72 8.73 -6.58 -8.25
C LEU A 72 7.29 -6.29 -8.73
N PHE A 73 6.97 -5.06 -9.11
CA PHE A 73 5.66 -4.73 -9.66
C PHE A 73 5.51 -5.21 -11.11
N GLY A 74 4.31 -5.73 -11.40
CA GLY A 74 3.94 -6.27 -12.70
C GLY A 74 4.23 -7.77 -12.80
N GLU A 75 3.17 -8.55 -12.97
CA GLU A 75 3.23 -9.99 -13.20
C GLU A 75 2.91 -10.29 -14.65
N ILE A 76 3.33 -11.45 -15.15
CA ILE A 76 2.96 -11.94 -16.48
C ILE A 76 1.42 -12.06 -16.55
N ALA A 77 0.82 -11.31 -17.49
CA ALA A 77 -0.61 -11.27 -17.75
C ALA A 77 -0.97 -12.33 -18.81
N THR A 78 -1.43 -13.49 -18.34
CA THR A 78 -1.72 -14.63 -19.21
C THR A 78 -3.14 -14.58 -19.76
N TYR A 79 -4.09 -13.90 -19.07
CA TYR A 79 -5.52 -13.87 -19.43
C TYR A 79 -6.14 -15.25 -19.67
N VAL A 80 -5.64 -16.27 -18.95
CA VAL A 80 -6.24 -17.61 -18.95
C VAL A 80 -7.42 -17.61 -18.00
N GLU A 81 -8.55 -18.19 -18.43
CA GLU A 81 -9.77 -18.28 -17.62
C GLU A 81 -9.92 -19.69 -17.05
N GLU A 82 -10.66 -19.81 -15.93
CA GLU A 82 -10.88 -21.09 -15.25
C GLU A 82 -11.64 -22.11 -16.13
N ALA A 83 -12.54 -21.62 -16.98
CA ALA A 83 -13.30 -22.43 -17.93
C ALA A 83 -12.43 -23.12 -19.00
N ASP A 84 -11.18 -22.66 -19.18
CA ASP A 84 -10.29 -23.19 -20.22
C ASP A 84 -9.49 -24.41 -19.79
N LEU A 85 -9.54 -24.83 -18.52
CA LEU A 85 -8.66 -25.87 -17.98
C LEU A 85 -8.72 -27.17 -18.78
N HIS A 86 -9.93 -27.62 -19.14
CA HIS A 86 -10.15 -28.85 -19.92
C HIS A 86 -9.66 -28.75 -21.37
N PHE A 87 -9.65 -27.55 -21.95
CA PHE A 87 -9.23 -27.33 -23.34
C PHE A 87 -7.72 -27.12 -23.44
N LEU A 88 -7.16 -26.36 -22.49
CA LEU A 88 -5.73 -26.03 -22.46
C LEU A 88 -4.84 -27.21 -22.09
N SER A 89 -5.34 -28.16 -21.29
CA SER A 89 -4.62 -29.39 -21.00
C SER A 89 -4.33 -30.24 -22.25
N VAL A 90 -5.17 -30.14 -23.29
CA VAL A 90 -5.04 -30.90 -24.55
C VAL A 90 -4.06 -30.22 -25.52
N ILE A 91 -3.96 -28.88 -25.46
CA ILE A 91 -3.22 -28.05 -26.43
C ILE A 91 -1.71 -28.07 -26.21
N GLY A 92 -1.24 -28.40 -24.99
CA GLY A 92 0.17 -28.68 -24.70
C GLY A 92 1.16 -27.67 -25.32
N GLU A 93 1.92 -28.13 -26.31
CA GLU A 93 2.99 -27.36 -26.97
C GLU A 93 2.51 -26.14 -27.79
N ASP A 94 1.30 -26.18 -28.34
CA ASP A 94 0.73 -25.12 -29.17
C ASP A 94 0.37 -23.84 -28.37
N PHE A 95 0.51 -23.92 -27.05
CA PHE A 95 0.37 -22.77 -26.15
C PHE A 95 1.64 -21.90 -26.06
N LYS A 96 2.82 -22.40 -26.50
CA LYS A 96 4.08 -21.65 -26.45
C LYS A 96 3.99 -20.27 -27.14
N PRO A 97 3.39 -20.11 -28.34
CA PRO A 97 3.21 -18.81 -28.99
C PRO A 97 2.32 -17.84 -28.18
N TYR A 98 1.20 -18.35 -27.65
CA TYR A 98 0.30 -17.58 -26.76
C TYR A 98 1.08 -17.02 -25.56
N PHE A 99 1.85 -17.87 -24.89
CA PHE A 99 2.59 -17.50 -23.71
C PHE A 99 3.74 -16.52 -24.01
N LYS A 100 4.43 -16.70 -25.14
CA LYS A 100 5.48 -15.77 -25.60
C LYS A 100 4.91 -14.38 -25.88
N ARG A 101 3.72 -14.31 -26.47
CA ARG A 101 2.99 -13.05 -26.67
C ARG A 101 2.57 -12.42 -25.33
N ALA A 102 2.04 -13.22 -24.41
CA ALA A 102 1.68 -12.76 -23.06
C ALA A 102 2.87 -12.10 -22.34
N ILE A 103 4.06 -12.71 -22.36
CA ILE A 103 5.27 -12.14 -21.77
C ILE A 103 5.64 -10.82 -22.45
N ARG A 104 5.67 -10.77 -23.79
CA ARG A 104 6.07 -9.57 -24.55
C ARG A 104 5.20 -8.36 -24.20
N TYR A 105 3.90 -8.52 -24.14
CA TYR A 105 3.01 -7.42 -23.75
C TYR A 105 3.08 -7.09 -22.26
N SER A 106 3.33 -8.09 -21.41
CA SER A 106 3.50 -7.88 -19.97
C SER A 106 4.73 -7.05 -19.62
N TRP A 107 5.71 -6.92 -20.53
CA TRP A 107 6.87 -6.06 -20.36
C TRP A 107 6.54 -4.56 -20.43
N ILE A 108 5.47 -4.16 -21.11
CA ILE A 108 5.14 -2.75 -21.32
C ILE A 108 4.89 -2.04 -19.99
N PHE A 109 4.09 -2.64 -19.10
CA PHE A 109 3.73 -2.02 -17.82
C PHE A 109 4.93 -1.85 -16.88
N PRO A 110 5.74 -2.88 -16.59
CA PRO A 110 6.97 -2.73 -15.80
C PRO A 110 7.97 -1.77 -16.44
N LEU A 111 8.09 -1.73 -17.77
CA LEU A 111 9.00 -0.80 -18.45
C LEU A 111 8.61 0.65 -18.12
N VAL A 112 7.33 0.99 -18.27
CA VAL A 112 6.81 2.33 -17.92
C VAL A 112 7.03 2.64 -16.44
N MET A 113 6.73 1.71 -15.54
CA MET A 113 6.91 1.91 -14.09
C MET A 113 8.38 2.12 -13.70
N ASN A 114 9.31 1.34 -14.25
CA ASN A 114 10.75 1.51 -13.99
C ASN A 114 11.27 2.83 -14.58
N PHE A 115 10.78 3.23 -15.74
CA PHE A 115 11.14 4.52 -16.35
C PHE A 115 10.68 5.70 -15.50
N ILE A 116 9.42 5.70 -15.05
CA ILE A 116 8.89 6.72 -14.13
C ILE A 116 9.70 6.76 -12.83
N ALA A 117 10.02 5.59 -12.25
CA ALA A 117 10.83 5.53 -11.03
C ALA A 117 12.24 6.10 -11.22
N THR A 118 12.86 5.86 -12.38
CA THR A 118 14.19 6.37 -12.69
C THR A 118 14.16 7.89 -12.91
N ILE A 119 13.15 8.41 -13.63
CA ILE A 119 12.91 9.86 -13.79
C ILE A 119 12.71 10.52 -12.43
N PHE A 120 11.94 9.88 -11.54
CA PHE A 120 11.67 10.42 -10.23
C PHE A 120 12.95 10.60 -9.40
N VAL A 121 13.91 9.67 -9.48
CA VAL A 121 15.16 9.73 -8.71
C VAL A 121 16.24 10.62 -9.35
N LEU A 122 16.14 10.88 -10.66
CA LEU A 122 17.10 11.70 -11.41
C LEU A 122 17.44 13.06 -10.74
N PRO A 123 16.47 13.94 -10.39
CA PRO A 123 16.80 15.24 -9.83
C PRO A 123 17.47 15.16 -8.44
N ILE A 124 17.23 14.10 -7.65
CA ILE A 124 17.94 13.85 -6.39
C ILE A 124 19.43 13.64 -6.67
N PHE A 125 19.72 12.82 -7.68
CA PHE A 125 21.09 12.48 -8.05
C PHE A 125 21.83 13.68 -8.64
N MET A 126 21.19 14.41 -9.56
CA MET A 126 21.76 15.62 -10.18
C MET A 126 22.10 16.69 -9.14
N GLN A 127 21.23 16.87 -8.14
CA GLN A 127 21.48 17.81 -7.05
C GLN A 127 22.67 17.40 -6.16
N ALA A 128 22.90 16.10 -5.98
CA ALA A 128 23.91 15.57 -5.07
C ALA A 128 25.32 15.40 -5.68
N TYR A 129 25.40 14.92 -6.93
CA TYR A 129 26.66 14.53 -7.58
C TYR A 129 26.95 15.31 -8.86
N GLY A 130 26.07 16.24 -9.25
CA GLY A 130 26.17 17.01 -10.49
C GLY A 130 25.63 16.27 -11.73
N ASN A 131 25.86 16.85 -12.91
CA ASN A 131 25.27 16.40 -14.17
C ASN A 131 26.06 15.27 -14.83
N GLY A 132 25.83 14.03 -14.40
CA GLY A 132 26.26 12.81 -15.10
C GLY A 132 25.07 11.95 -15.52
N MET A 133 24.91 11.66 -16.81
CA MET A 133 23.85 10.77 -17.31
C MET A 133 24.18 9.27 -17.18
N ILE A 134 25.45 8.92 -17.00
CA ILE A 134 25.93 7.53 -16.86
C ILE A 134 25.24 6.77 -15.70
N PRO A 135 25.14 7.31 -14.47
CA PRO A 135 24.44 6.61 -13.39
C PRO A 135 22.94 6.42 -13.65
N PHE A 136 22.31 7.32 -14.40
CA PHE A 136 20.89 7.16 -14.78
C PHE A 136 20.68 5.95 -15.69
N ILE A 137 21.52 5.81 -16.73
CA ILE A 137 21.49 4.64 -17.62
C ILE A 137 21.78 3.36 -16.84
N ALA A 138 22.76 3.40 -15.93
CA ALA A 138 23.11 2.25 -15.10
C ALA A 138 21.95 1.80 -14.19
N ILE A 139 21.25 2.74 -13.53
CA ILE A 139 20.08 2.43 -12.69
C ILE A 139 18.99 1.79 -13.54
N LEU A 140 18.66 2.37 -14.70
CA LEU A 140 17.61 1.86 -15.57
C LEU A 140 17.93 0.45 -16.09
N VAL A 141 19.16 0.22 -16.54
CA VAL A 141 19.61 -1.09 -17.04
C VAL A 141 19.55 -2.15 -15.92
N THR A 142 19.97 -1.81 -14.70
CA THR A 142 19.88 -2.70 -13.54
C THR A 142 18.44 -3.07 -13.22
N LEU A 143 17.54 -2.08 -13.15
CA LEU A 143 16.11 -2.30 -12.87
C LEU A 143 15.46 -3.20 -13.94
N LEU A 144 15.75 -2.97 -15.22
CA LEU A 144 15.23 -3.79 -16.32
C LEU A 144 15.82 -5.22 -16.32
N SER A 145 17.11 -5.37 -16.04
CA SER A 145 17.77 -6.68 -15.97
C SER A 145 17.18 -7.56 -14.87
N LEU A 146 16.99 -6.98 -13.68
CA LEU A 146 16.38 -7.66 -12.55
C LEU A 146 14.89 -7.95 -12.79
N LYS A 147 14.19 -7.05 -13.50
CA LYS A 147 12.82 -7.33 -13.96
C LYS A 147 12.77 -8.54 -14.88
N GLY A 148 13.72 -8.63 -15.81
CA GLY A 148 13.86 -9.77 -16.71
C GLY A 148 14.03 -11.07 -15.94
N PHE A 149 14.87 -11.07 -14.91
CA PHE A 149 15.06 -12.23 -14.05
C PHE A 149 13.79 -12.61 -13.26
N HIS A 150 13.05 -11.63 -12.74
CA HIS A 150 11.77 -11.89 -12.09
C HIS A 150 10.77 -12.56 -13.05
N PHE A 151 10.67 -12.10 -14.30
CA PHE A 151 9.84 -12.74 -15.31
C PHE A 151 10.34 -14.12 -15.73
N MET A 152 11.65 -14.34 -15.75
CA MET A 152 12.22 -15.67 -15.98
C MET A 152 11.81 -16.65 -14.86
N ILE A 153 11.91 -16.24 -13.58
CA ILE A 153 11.42 -17.06 -12.45
C ILE A 153 9.91 -17.30 -12.56
N GLN A 154 9.12 -16.28 -12.90
CA GLN A 154 7.69 -16.47 -13.03
C GLN A 154 7.33 -17.44 -14.18
N LYS A 155 8.06 -17.35 -15.29
CA LYS A 155 7.96 -18.28 -16.42
C LYS A 155 8.32 -19.71 -16.01
N SER A 156 9.43 -19.93 -15.30
CA SER A 156 9.84 -21.28 -14.89
C SER A 156 8.86 -21.93 -13.92
N ILE A 157 8.26 -21.14 -13.04
CA ILE A 157 7.19 -21.59 -12.15
C ILE A 157 5.97 -22.04 -12.98
N PHE A 158 5.56 -21.25 -13.98
CA PHE A 158 4.45 -21.62 -14.87
C PHE A 158 4.76 -22.83 -15.76
N GLU A 159 6.02 -23.06 -16.13
CA GLU A 159 6.48 -24.25 -16.84
C GLU A 159 6.69 -25.47 -15.92
N GLY A 160 6.32 -25.39 -14.63
CA GLY A 160 6.43 -26.49 -13.67
C GLY A 160 7.87 -26.85 -13.27
N LYS A 161 8.85 -26.02 -13.61
CA LYS A 161 10.29 -26.28 -13.39
C LYS A 161 10.76 -25.94 -11.98
N LEU A 162 10.09 -25.00 -11.32
CA LEU A 162 10.46 -24.48 -10.00
C LEU A 162 9.23 -24.46 -9.08
N PRO A 163 9.36 -24.90 -7.81
CA PRO A 163 8.26 -24.81 -6.86
C PRO A 163 8.00 -23.36 -6.48
N ARG A 164 6.73 -23.04 -6.22
CA ARG A 164 6.32 -21.72 -5.75
C ARG A 164 6.85 -21.47 -4.33
N ASN A 165 7.87 -20.61 -4.21
CA ASN A 165 8.39 -20.18 -2.91
C ASN A 165 8.50 -18.65 -2.84
N SER A 166 8.11 -18.06 -1.70
CA SER A 166 8.22 -16.61 -1.48
C SER A 166 9.67 -16.13 -1.34
N PHE A 167 10.59 -17.05 -1.07
CA PHE A 167 12.02 -16.75 -0.91
C PHE A 167 12.63 -16.09 -2.16
N TYR A 168 12.20 -16.45 -3.37
CA TYR A 168 12.74 -15.89 -4.60
C TYR A 168 12.50 -14.37 -4.71
N ASN A 169 11.31 -13.91 -4.32
CA ASN A 169 10.99 -12.48 -4.35
C ASN A 169 11.79 -11.69 -3.32
N VAL A 170 12.03 -12.27 -2.14
CA VAL A 170 12.86 -11.67 -1.08
C VAL A 170 14.33 -11.63 -1.50
N ALA A 171 14.84 -12.72 -2.07
CA ALA A 171 16.21 -12.77 -2.59
C ALA A 171 16.43 -11.73 -3.70
N LEU A 172 15.48 -11.63 -4.64
CA LEU A 172 15.52 -10.62 -5.70
C LEU A 172 15.51 -9.20 -5.15
N TYR A 173 14.68 -8.94 -4.15
CA TYR A 173 14.63 -7.65 -3.49
C TYR A 173 15.96 -7.27 -2.85
N LEU A 174 16.56 -8.18 -2.08
CA LEU A 174 17.85 -7.95 -1.41
C LEU A 174 18.97 -7.69 -2.44
N VAL A 175 19.03 -8.50 -3.49
CA VAL A 175 20.00 -8.31 -4.58
C VAL A 175 19.81 -6.95 -5.24
N ASN A 176 18.56 -6.55 -5.49
CA ASN A 176 18.25 -5.26 -6.09
C ASN A 176 18.67 -4.10 -5.19
N SER A 177 18.36 -4.17 -3.89
CA SER A 177 18.76 -3.16 -2.92
C SER A 177 20.28 -3.01 -2.84
N ILE A 178 21.03 -4.12 -2.81
CA ILE A 178 22.51 -4.11 -2.78
C ILE A 178 23.08 -3.49 -4.06
N CYS A 179 22.56 -3.87 -5.23
CA CYS A 179 23.02 -3.38 -6.52
C CYS A 179 22.78 -1.87 -6.67
N LEU A 180 21.56 -1.41 -6.36
CA LEU A 180 21.20 0.01 -6.41
C LEU A 180 21.96 0.84 -5.38
N PHE A 181 22.17 0.29 -4.19
CA PHE A 181 22.98 0.92 -3.16
C PHE A 181 24.42 1.16 -3.63
N GLY A 182 24.98 0.17 -4.34
CA GLY A 182 26.32 0.26 -4.92
C GLY A 182 26.45 1.33 -6.00
N ILE A 183 25.46 1.40 -6.91
CA ILE A 183 25.42 2.39 -8.00
C ILE A 183 25.27 3.81 -7.43
N LEU A 184 24.40 4.01 -6.44
CA LEU A 184 24.14 5.32 -5.87
C LEU A 184 25.28 5.83 -4.96
N SER A 185 26.07 4.94 -4.37
CA SER A 185 27.18 5.32 -3.49
C SER A 185 28.43 5.82 -4.23
N PHE A 186 28.49 5.72 -5.57
CA PHE A 186 29.61 6.17 -6.42
C PHE A 186 31.01 5.61 -6.08
N ILE A 187 31.10 4.50 -5.34
CA ILE A 187 32.37 3.85 -5.00
C ILE A 187 32.79 2.96 -6.18
N PRO A 188 33.94 3.20 -6.87
CA PRO A 188 34.30 2.50 -8.12
C PRO A 188 34.36 0.97 -8.00
N LYS A 189 34.81 0.46 -6.84
CA LYS A 189 34.88 -0.97 -6.55
C LYS A 189 33.50 -1.60 -6.37
N VAL A 190 32.54 -0.86 -5.80
CA VAL A 190 31.18 -1.33 -5.54
C VAL A 190 30.33 -1.30 -6.81
N PHE A 191 30.58 -0.35 -7.71
CA PHE A 191 29.97 -0.30 -9.04
C PHE A 191 30.32 -1.54 -9.88
N SER A 192 31.61 -1.91 -9.95
CA SER A 192 32.09 -3.13 -10.64
C SER A 192 31.50 -4.41 -10.04
N LEU A 193 31.40 -4.51 -8.71
CA LEU A 193 30.77 -5.62 -8.00
C LEU A 193 29.26 -5.73 -8.27
N SER A 194 28.56 -4.60 -8.35
CA SER A 194 27.12 -4.56 -8.66
C SER A 194 26.82 -5.05 -10.08
N MET A 195 27.68 -4.71 -11.05
CA MET A 195 27.60 -5.17 -12.43
C MET A 195 27.96 -6.65 -12.57
N ALA A 196 28.98 -7.11 -11.84
CA ALA A 196 29.36 -8.52 -11.77
C ALA A 196 28.25 -9.38 -11.14
N GLN A 197 27.51 -8.87 -10.16
CA GLN A 197 26.37 -9.57 -9.57
C GLN A 197 25.18 -9.67 -10.52
N VAL A 198 24.87 -8.61 -11.28
CA VAL A 198 23.82 -8.66 -12.33
C VAL A 198 24.19 -9.73 -13.38
N LEU A 199 25.45 -9.76 -13.82
CA LEU A 199 25.96 -10.76 -14.75
C LEU A 199 25.95 -12.18 -14.16
N ALA A 200 26.29 -12.35 -12.88
CA ALA A 200 26.26 -13.65 -12.20
C ALA A 200 24.82 -14.18 -12.03
N VAL A 201 23.86 -13.31 -11.70
CA VAL A 201 22.44 -13.69 -11.59
C VAL A 201 21.87 -14.06 -12.96
N LEU A 202 22.23 -13.31 -14.01
CA LEU A 202 21.90 -13.66 -15.39
C LEU A 202 22.52 -15.01 -15.80
N ALA A 203 23.79 -15.26 -15.46
CA ALA A 203 24.48 -16.52 -15.75
C ALA A 203 23.87 -17.71 -15.00
N ILE A 204 23.52 -17.56 -13.72
CA ILE A 204 22.85 -18.61 -12.93
C ILE A 204 21.45 -18.89 -13.48
N GLY A 205 20.73 -17.84 -13.90
CA GLY A 205 19.47 -17.97 -14.62
C GLY A 205 19.66 -18.83 -15.86
N LEU A 206 20.50 -18.39 -16.80
CA LEU A 206 20.79 -19.10 -18.04
C LEU A 206 21.24 -20.54 -17.82
N TYR A 207 22.10 -20.80 -16.83
CA TYR A 207 22.56 -22.15 -16.47
C TYR A 207 21.42 -23.05 -15.97
N ARG A 208 20.58 -22.56 -15.06
CA ARG A 208 19.40 -23.30 -14.57
C ARG A 208 18.34 -23.51 -15.65
N PHE A 209 18.29 -22.63 -16.66
CA PHE A 209 17.40 -22.75 -17.81
C PHE A 209 17.91 -23.70 -18.89
N ALA A 210 19.23 -23.75 -19.14
CA ALA A 210 19.85 -24.68 -20.07
C ALA A 210 19.76 -26.14 -19.58
N SER A 211 19.75 -26.35 -18.26
CA SER A 211 19.63 -27.68 -17.65
C SER A 211 18.18 -28.13 -17.35
N ALA A 212 17.16 -27.44 -17.83
CA ALA A 212 15.79 -27.66 -17.36
C ALA A 212 15.04 -28.78 -18.11
N LYS A 213 14.34 -29.60 -17.30
CA LYS A 213 13.37 -30.65 -17.63
C LYS A 213 12.34 -30.27 -18.71
N THR A 214 11.65 -31.29 -19.23
CA THR A 214 10.50 -31.15 -20.15
C THR A 214 9.50 -30.10 -19.65
N VAL A 215 9.02 -29.25 -20.56
CA VAL A 215 8.10 -28.16 -20.25
C VAL A 215 6.70 -28.72 -20.01
N ASN A 216 6.22 -28.64 -18.76
CA ASN A 216 4.86 -29.02 -18.38
C ASN A 216 4.17 -27.81 -17.74
N PHE A 217 3.23 -27.18 -18.45
CA PHE A 217 2.54 -26.01 -17.93
C PHE A 217 1.64 -26.34 -16.74
N ASP A 218 1.82 -25.65 -15.62
CA ASP A 218 0.89 -25.72 -14.47
C ASP A 218 -0.26 -24.72 -14.68
N TRP A 219 -1.33 -25.21 -15.30
CA TRP A 219 -2.53 -24.43 -15.61
C TRP A 219 -3.21 -23.86 -14.37
N ASN A 220 -3.26 -24.63 -13.27
CA ASN A 220 -3.90 -24.20 -12.03
C ASN A 220 -3.16 -23.00 -11.44
N GLU A 221 -1.83 -23.05 -11.40
CA GLU A 221 -1.05 -21.90 -10.92
C GLU A 221 -1.21 -20.66 -11.81
N MET A 222 -1.23 -20.85 -13.14
CA MET A 222 -1.45 -19.76 -14.08
C MET A 222 -2.81 -19.07 -13.90
N ILE A 223 -3.89 -19.86 -13.79
CA ILE A 223 -5.25 -19.36 -13.58
C ILE A 223 -5.35 -18.62 -12.24
N GLN A 224 -4.84 -19.22 -11.16
CA GLN A 224 -4.89 -18.60 -9.83
C GLN A 224 -4.12 -17.27 -9.79
N LYS A 225 -2.91 -17.20 -10.38
CA LYS A 225 -2.17 -15.93 -10.44
C LYS A 225 -2.89 -14.88 -11.27
N GLU A 226 -3.45 -15.25 -12.41
CA GLU A 226 -4.20 -14.33 -13.26
C GLU A 226 -5.45 -13.80 -12.54
N GLN A 227 -6.22 -14.65 -11.87
CA GLN A 227 -7.35 -14.23 -11.04
C GLN A 227 -6.93 -13.26 -9.93
N VAL A 228 -5.84 -13.55 -9.20
CA VAL A 228 -5.31 -12.67 -8.14
C VAL A 228 -4.82 -11.34 -8.70
N ARG A 229 -4.21 -11.33 -9.90
CA ARG A 229 -3.78 -10.13 -10.61
C ARG A 229 -4.97 -9.25 -11.00
N GLN A 230 -6.01 -9.83 -11.62
CA GLN A 230 -7.22 -9.09 -11.99
C GLN A 230 -7.96 -8.55 -10.76
N GLN A 231 -8.09 -9.36 -9.70
CA GLN A 231 -8.68 -8.92 -8.44
C GLN A 231 -7.90 -7.76 -7.80
N ARG A 232 -6.56 -7.77 -7.83
CA ARG A 232 -5.75 -6.64 -7.34
C ARG A 232 -6.11 -5.33 -8.04
N ILE A 233 -6.24 -5.36 -9.37
CA ILE A 233 -6.59 -4.18 -10.17
C ILE A 233 -8.02 -3.71 -9.83
N PHE A 234 -9.01 -4.61 -9.83
CA PHE A 234 -10.39 -4.25 -9.51
C PHE A 234 -10.56 -3.80 -8.05
N ARG A 235 -9.74 -4.27 -7.11
CA ARG A 235 -9.77 -3.75 -5.72
C ARG A 235 -9.40 -2.28 -5.62
N VAL A 236 -8.44 -1.81 -6.42
CA VAL A 236 -8.10 -0.37 -6.47
C VAL A 236 -9.28 0.44 -7.00
N ILE A 237 -9.92 -0.05 -8.08
CA ILE A 237 -11.11 0.59 -8.65
C ILE A 237 -12.27 0.59 -7.65
N ALA A 238 -12.42 -0.48 -6.87
CA ALA A 238 -13.49 -0.61 -5.88
C ALA A 238 -13.35 0.29 -4.66
N LEU A 239 -12.22 0.98 -4.49
CA LEU A 239 -12.11 2.07 -3.52
C LEU A 239 -12.96 3.28 -3.91
N PHE A 240 -13.37 3.38 -5.18
CA PHE A 240 -14.06 4.53 -5.74
C PHE A 240 -15.44 4.19 -6.33
N VAL A 241 -15.62 2.97 -6.83
CA VAL A 241 -16.83 2.56 -7.56
C VAL A 241 -17.25 1.15 -7.13
N ASP A 242 -18.54 0.91 -6.94
CA ASP A 242 -19.02 -0.45 -6.66
C ASP A 242 -18.84 -1.38 -7.87
N VAL A 243 -17.95 -2.37 -7.74
CA VAL A 243 -17.71 -3.39 -8.78
C VAL A 243 -18.37 -4.71 -8.36
N PRO A 244 -19.41 -5.20 -9.08
CA PRO A 244 -20.22 -6.35 -8.64
C PRO A 244 -19.48 -7.70 -8.68
N PHE A 245 -18.40 -7.81 -9.46
CA PHE A 245 -17.68 -9.08 -9.68
C PHE A 245 -16.56 -9.35 -8.65
N LEU A 246 -16.33 -8.43 -7.71
CA LEU A 246 -15.38 -8.70 -6.63
C LEU A 246 -16.01 -9.64 -5.62
N LYS A 247 -15.42 -10.84 -5.47
CA LYS A 247 -15.66 -11.67 -4.29
C LYS A 247 -15.34 -10.79 -3.07
N LYS A 248 -16.38 -10.29 -2.38
CA LYS A 248 -16.20 -9.49 -1.16
C LYS A 248 -15.29 -10.29 -0.25
N HIS A 249 -14.14 -9.72 0.09
CA HIS A 249 -13.22 -10.39 1.00
C HIS A 249 -14.00 -10.63 2.29
N GLN A 250 -14.26 -11.90 2.62
CA GLN A 250 -14.71 -12.24 3.95
C GLN A 250 -13.69 -11.66 4.92
N ALA A 251 -14.14 -10.94 5.95
CA ALA A 251 -13.28 -10.26 6.90
C ALA A 251 -12.32 -11.28 7.54
N LYS A 252 -11.11 -11.37 7.00
CA LYS A 252 -10.07 -12.30 7.47
C LYS A 252 -9.61 -11.80 8.84
N ARG A 253 -9.46 -12.72 9.79
CA ARG A 253 -9.00 -12.42 11.14
C ARG A 253 -7.61 -11.79 11.10
N ASN A 254 -7.47 -10.57 11.62
CA ASN A 254 -6.19 -9.89 11.76
C ASN A 254 -5.61 -10.20 13.14
N GLN A 255 -4.74 -11.22 13.22
CA GLN A 255 -4.12 -11.69 14.47
C GLN A 255 -3.31 -10.59 15.18
N SER A 256 -2.78 -9.61 14.46
CA SER A 256 -2.04 -8.48 15.05
C SER A 256 -2.92 -7.51 15.85
N LEU A 257 -4.19 -7.36 15.49
CA LEU A 257 -5.13 -6.48 16.20
C LEU A 257 -5.68 -7.12 17.49
N ASP A 258 -5.60 -8.46 17.61
CA ASP A 258 -5.99 -9.17 18.83
C ASP A 258 -5.07 -8.79 20.03
N ILE A 259 -3.79 -8.45 19.78
CA ILE A 259 -2.85 -7.97 20.81
C ILE A 259 -3.32 -6.64 21.41
N PHE A 260 -3.81 -5.74 20.57
CA PHE A 260 -4.34 -4.44 21.01
C PHE A 260 -5.64 -4.63 21.79
N VAL A 261 -6.52 -5.54 21.38
CA VAL A 261 -7.74 -5.88 22.15
C VAL A 261 -7.40 -6.31 23.58
N GLY A 262 -6.35 -7.12 23.76
CA GLY A 262 -5.87 -7.56 25.07
C GLY A 262 -5.28 -6.43 25.94
N LYS A 263 -4.56 -5.47 25.33
CA LYS A 263 -3.98 -4.32 26.05
C LYS A 263 -4.99 -3.22 26.39
N LEU A 264 -5.99 -3.01 25.53
CA LEU A 264 -7.02 -1.97 25.68
C LEU A 264 -8.18 -2.39 26.59
N THR A 265 -8.28 -3.68 26.94
CA THR A 265 -9.32 -4.20 27.84
C THR A 265 -8.67 -4.72 29.13
N PRO A 266 -8.64 -3.94 30.22
CA PRO A 266 -8.20 -4.43 31.52
C PRO A 266 -9.18 -5.52 31.98
N ASN A 267 -8.63 -6.71 32.28
CA ASN A 267 -9.22 -7.82 33.03
C ASN A 267 -10.76 -7.80 33.19
N ARG A 268 -11.48 -8.50 32.28
CA ARG A 268 -12.86 -9.06 32.35
C ARG A 268 -14.04 -8.27 33.00
N ILE A 269 -13.87 -7.10 33.59
CA ILE A 269 -14.88 -6.41 34.42
C ILE A 269 -15.87 -5.58 33.57
N HIS A 270 -15.51 -5.21 32.33
CA HIS A 270 -16.36 -4.39 31.44
C HIS A 270 -16.57 -5.04 30.06
N PRO A 271 -17.56 -5.95 29.88
CA PRO A 271 -17.88 -6.60 28.61
C PRO A 271 -18.25 -5.63 27.48
N TYR A 272 -18.89 -4.50 27.83
CA TYR A 272 -19.27 -3.47 26.87
C TYR A 272 -18.04 -2.77 26.26
N ARG A 273 -17.06 -2.42 27.09
CA ARG A 273 -15.76 -1.90 26.67
C ARG A 273 -15.02 -2.86 25.73
N TYR A 274 -14.97 -4.14 26.08
CA TYR A 274 -14.37 -5.18 25.25
C TYR A 274 -15.03 -5.24 23.86
N LEU A 275 -16.37 -5.24 23.82
CA LEU A 275 -17.09 -5.28 22.55
C LEU A 275 -16.86 -4.01 21.72
N LEU A 276 -16.81 -2.83 22.34
CA LEU A 276 -16.52 -1.58 21.65
C LEU A 276 -15.12 -1.57 21.02
N VAL A 277 -14.09 -1.94 21.78
CA VAL A 277 -12.70 -2.04 21.30
C VAL A 277 -12.62 -3.04 20.14
N ARG A 278 -13.23 -4.22 20.32
CA ARG A 278 -13.26 -5.25 19.28
C ARG A 278 -14.04 -4.81 18.04
N THR A 279 -15.13 -4.07 18.19
CA THR A 279 -15.91 -3.53 17.08
C THR A 279 -15.11 -2.48 16.33
N ALA A 280 -14.46 -1.55 17.03
CA ALA A 280 -13.62 -0.52 16.43
C ALA A 280 -12.45 -1.11 15.63
N LEU A 281 -11.79 -2.14 16.17
CA LEU A 281 -10.63 -2.78 15.53
C LEU A 281 -10.99 -3.80 14.43
N ARG A 282 -12.16 -4.45 14.53
CA ARG A 282 -12.58 -5.47 13.56
C ARG A 282 -13.32 -4.90 12.36
N SER A 283 -14.08 -3.81 12.56
CA SER A 283 -14.82 -3.19 11.48
C SER A 283 -13.85 -2.43 10.55
N SER A 284 -13.76 -2.88 9.30
CA SER A 284 -12.87 -2.29 8.30
C SER A 284 -13.11 -0.79 8.15
N ASN A 285 -14.37 -0.36 8.20
CA ASN A 285 -14.74 1.02 7.96
C ASN A 285 -14.12 1.99 8.98
N TYR A 286 -14.10 1.63 10.27
CA TYR A 286 -13.57 2.51 11.32
C TYR A 286 -12.04 2.57 11.30
N VAL A 287 -11.38 1.42 11.13
CA VAL A 287 -9.91 1.38 11.02
C VAL A 287 -9.42 2.10 9.77
N THR A 288 -10.11 1.92 8.63
CA THR A 288 -9.76 2.60 7.37
C THR A 288 -9.96 4.11 7.50
N VAL A 289 -11.08 4.57 8.05
CA VAL A 289 -11.34 6.01 8.25
C VAL A 289 -10.34 6.61 9.25
N PHE A 290 -10.00 5.90 10.32
CA PHE A 290 -9.00 6.34 11.29
C PHE A 290 -7.61 6.52 10.66
N LEU A 291 -7.16 5.52 9.89
CA LEU A 291 -5.88 5.61 9.17
C LEU A 291 -5.90 6.73 8.14
N GLN A 292 -6.99 6.90 7.38
CA GLN A 292 -7.15 7.98 6.42
C GLN A 292 -7.01 9.35 7.09
N MET A 293 -7.63 9.57 8.26
CA MET A 293 -7.56 10.84 8.97
C MET A 293 -6.17 11.13 9.53
N ILE A 294 -5.44 10.11 10.03
CA ILE A 294 -4.04 10.28 10.43
C ILE A 294 -3.20 10.69 9.22
N VAL A 295 -3.34 9.99 8.10
CA VAL A 295 -2.60 10.30 6.87
C VAL A 295 -2.91 11.70 6.37
N VAL A 296 -4.18 12.09 6.29
CA VAL A 296 -4.59 13.45 5.88
C VAL A 296 -4.04 14.50 6.84
N THR A 297 -4.10 14.28 8.15
CA THR A 297 -3.58 15.22 9.15
C THR A 297 -2.07 15.41 9.02
N VAL A 298 -1.34 14.32 8.77
CA VAL A 298 0.10 14.37 8.52
C VAL A 298 0.40 15.05 7.18
N LEU A 299 -0.36 14.77 6.12
CA LEU A 299 -0.20 15.43 4.82
C LEU A 299 -0.45 16.94 4.89
N LEU A 300 -1.49 17.37 5.61
CA LEU A 300 -1.79 18.79 5.83
C LEU A 300 -0.68 19.49 6.61
N SER A 301 0.06 18.78 7.47
CA SER A 301 1.20 19.37 8.21
C SER A 301 2.34 19.81 7.29
N PHE A 302 2.42 19.30 6.05
CA PHE A 302 3.40 19.74 5.06
C PHE A 302 3.02 21.07 4.38
N ILE A 303 1.79 21.55 4.50
CA ILE A 303 1.33 22.77 3.81
C ILE A 303 2.01 24.03 4.36
N SER A 304 2.35 24.03 5.65
CA SER A 304 2.91 25.19 6.33
C SER A 304 4.24 24.84 6.97
N SER A 305 5.25 25.68 6.75
CA SER A 305 6.53 25.62 7.48
C SER A 305 6.41 26.16 8.91
N ILE A 306 5.30 26.85 9.20
CA ILE A 306 5.12 27.60 10.43
C ILE A 306 4.40 26.75 11.48
N TRP A 307 5.03 26.58 12.64
CA TRP A 307 4.61 25.63 13.68
C TRP A 307 3.19 25.86 14.23
N TYR A 308 2.75 27.11 14.40
CA TYR A 308 1.43 27.41 14.98
C TYR A 308 0.28 27.05 14.02
N TRP A 309 0.48 27.22 12.70
CA TRP A 309 -0.50 26.80 11.70
C TRP A 309 -0.64 25.28 11.65
N ILE A 310 0.48 24.55 11.77
CA ILE A 310 0.47 23.08 11.86
C ILE A 310 -0.36 22.64 13.07
N MET A 311 -0.11 23.22 14.25
CA MET A 311 -0.83 22.89 15.48
C MET A 311 -2.34 23.22 15.38
N ALA A 312 -2.70 24.34 14.76
CA ALA A 312 -4.10 24.73 14.56
C ALA A 312 -4.86 23.73 13.66
N ILE A 313 -4.25 23.35 12.52
CA ILE A 313 -4.84 22.39 11.59
C ILE A 313 -4.99 21.00 12.26
N GLN A 314 -3.95 20.54 12.97
CA GLN A 314 -3.98 19.28 13.70
C GLN A 314 -5.05 19.29 14.81
N SER A 315 -5.19 20.39 15.54
CA SER A 315 -6.25 20.55 16.54
C SER A 315 -7.64 20.41 15.91
N MET A 316 -7.87 21.03 14.76
CA MET A 316 -9.14 20.90 14.03
C MET A 316 -9.40 19.45 13.58
N MET A 317 -8.37 18.77 13.03
CA MET A 317 -8.50 17.37 12.62
C MET A 317 -8.75 16.43 13.81
N MET A 318 -8.14 16.69 14.96
CA MET A 318 -8.41 15.92 16.18
C MET A 318 -9.88 16.00 16.61
N LEU A 319 -10.52 17.15 16.46
CA LEU A 319 -11.96 17.29 16.70
C LEU A 319 -12.80 16.49 15.69
N VAL A 320 -12.41 16.50 14.42
CA VAL A 320 -13.06 15.69 13.38
C VAL A 320 -12.95 14.20 13.69
N ILE A 321 -11.78 13.73 14.14
CA ILE A 321 -11.56 12.34 14.57
C ILE A 321 -12.48 11.99 15.74
N CYS A 322 -12.61 12.87 16.74
CA CYS A 322 -13.54 12.66 17.86
C CYS A 322 -14.99 12.52 17.39
N PHE A 323 -15.42 13.34 16.43
CA PHE A 323 -16.76 13.27 15.84
C PHE A 323 -17.01 11.97 15.07
N GLN A 324 -16.00 11.46 14.35
CA GLN A 324 -16.14 10.20 13.62
C GLN A 324 -16.29 9.01 14.58
N PHE A 325 -15.50 8.97 15.65
CA PHE A 325 -15.64 7.93 16.67
C PHE A 325 -16.95 8.01 17.46
N ALA A 326 -17.64 9.16 17.47
CA ALA A 326 -19.00 9.24 18.01
C ALA A 326 -19.99 8.30 17.31
N SER A 327 -19.75 7.95 16.04
CA SER A 327 -20.60 7.00 15.30
C SER A 327 -20.48 5.56 15.82
N LEU A 328 -19.38 5.21 16.50
CA LEU A 328 -19.16 3.89 17.09
C LEU A 328 -20.21 3.55 18.16
N TYR A 329 -20.79 4.56 18.83
CA TYR A 329 -21.88 4.39 19.81
C TYR A 329 -23.12 3.68 19.22
N LYS A 330 -23.32 3.75 17.90
CA LYS A 330 -24.52 3.23 17.24
C LYS A 330 -24.38 1.76 16.77
N HIS A 331 -23.17 1.26 16.56
CA HIS A 331 -22.96 -0.08 16.00
C HIS A 331 -23.28 -1.25 16.95
N PRO A 332 -22.87 -1.24 18.23
CA PRO A 332 -23.21 -2.28 19.19
C PRO A 332 -24.72 -2.46 19.38
N LYS A 333 -25.48 -1.36 19.25
CA LYS A 333 -26.94 -1.32 19.37
C LYS A 333 -27.66 -2.11 18.29
N ALA A 334 -27.07 -2.22 17.10
CA ALA A 334 -27.71 -2.88 15.97
C ALA A 334 -27.57 -4.42 16.00
N HIS A 335 -26.52 -4.95 16.62
CA HIS A 335 -26.19 -6.38 16.56
C HIS A 335 -26.30 -7.12 17.90
N SER A 336 -26.45 -6.43 19.04
CA SER A 336 -26.52 -7.08 20.35
C SER A 336 -27.61 -6.49 21.24
N ILE A 337 -28.83 -6.99 21.04
CA ILE A 337 -30.02 -6.65 21.86
C ILE A 337 -29.78 -7.04 23.33
N TYR A 338 -29.06 -8.14 23.58
CA TYR A 338 -28.87 -8.73 24.92
C TYR A 338 -27.87 -8.03 25.84
N ILE A 339 -26.96 -7.19 25.33
CA ILE A 339 -25.97 -6.49 26.18
C ILE A 339 -26.55 -5.22 26.79
N HIS A 340 -27.56 -4.63 26.15
CA HIS A 340 -28.20 -3.39 26.60
C HIS A 340 -29.09 -3.58 27.84
N SER A 341 -29.51 -4.81 28.15
CA SER A 341 -30.34 -5.14 29.32
C SER A 341 -29.53 -5.47 30.57
N LEU A 342 -28.21 -5.68 30.44
CA LEU A 342 -27.34 -6.15 31.53
C LEU A 342 -26.50 -5.04 32.18
N TYR A 343 -26.55 -3.82 31.65
CA TYR A 343 -25.69 -2.71 32.10
C TYR A 343 -26.47 -1.42 32.31
N GLU A 344 -26.05 -0.65 33.32
CA GLU A 344 -26.60 0.69 33.51
C GLU A 344 -26.18 1.63 32.36
N PRO A 345 -27.10 2.48 31.89
CA PRO A 345 -26.81 3.45 30.83
C PRO A 345 -25.66 4.42 31.10
N LYS A 346 -25.37 4.70 32.38
CA LYS A 346 -24.30 5.60 32.80
C LYS A 346 -22.94 4.93 32.60
N GLU A 347 -22.79 3.70 33.08
CA GLU A 347 -21.56 2.90 32.92
C GLU A 347 -21.23 2.65 31.45
N MET A 348 -22.23 2.35 30.61
CA MET A 348 -22.01 2.22 29.16
C MET A 348 -21.52 3.52 28.50
N MET A 349 -21.96 4.68 28.99
CA MET A 349 -21.51 5.97 28.45
C MET A 349 -20.06 6.25 28.86
N ASP A 350 -19.70 5.94 30.11
CA ASP A 350 -18.34 6.14 30.62
C ASP A 350 -17.35 5.15 29.97
N ASP A 351 -17.73 3.89 29.79
CA ASP A 351 -16.95 2.92 29.01
C ASP A 351 -16.79 3.35 27.55
N PHE A 352 -17.84 3.88 26.93
CA PHE A 352 -17.77 4.41 25.57
C PHE A 352 -16.78 5.57 25.46
N ILE A 353 -16.90 6.56 26.35
CA ILE A 353 -16.00 7.71 26.38
C ILE A 353 -14.57 7.26 26.66
N GLY A 354 -14.36 6.31 27.58
CA GLY A 354 -13.05 5.74 27.89
C GLY A 354 -12.40 5.08 26.67
N VAL A 355 -13.14 4.29 25.89
CA VAL A 355 -12.62 3.66 24.66
C VAL A 355 -12.28 4.71 23.60
N VAL A 356 -13.18 5.67 23.36
CA VAL A 356 -12.94 6.74 22.38
C VAL A 356 -11.72 7.56 22.80
N LEU A 357 -11.61 7.91 24.08
CA LEU A 357 -10.48 8.65 24.61
C LEU A 357 -9.17 7.88 24.42
N GLN A 358 -9.13 6.57 24.70
CA GLN A 358 -7.94 5.76 24.48
C GLN A 358 -7.52 5.69 23.01
N LEU A 359 -8.48 5.54 22.09
CA LEU A 359 -8.20 5.54 20.65
C LEU A 359 -7.68 6.89 20.17
N VAL A 360 -8.30 7.98 20.64
CA VAL A 360 -7.92 9.35 20.28
C VAL A 360 -6.54 9.72 20.86
N ILE A 361 -6.22 9.30 22.09
CA ILE A 361 -4.88 9.47 22.68
C ILE A 361 -3.83 8.73 21.86
N GLY A 362 -4.12 7.49 21.47
CA GLY A 362 -3.25 6.73 20.55
C GLY A 362 -3.02 7.47 19.23
N ALA A 363 -4.07 8.07 18.67
CA ALA A 363 -4.01 8.89 17.47
C ALA A 363 -3.14 10.14 17.66
N SER A 364 -3.33 10.88 18.77
CA SER A 364 -2.57 12.09 19.04
C SER A 364 -1.08 11.81 19.19
N ILE A 365 -0.72 10.71 19.86
CA ILE A 365 0.69 10.32 20.03
C ILE A 365 1.30 10.02 18.66
N MET A 366 0.60 9.24 17.81
CA MET A 366 1.07 8.97 16.45
C MET A 366 1.21 10.24 15.62
N ILE A 367 0.18 11.10 15.61
CA ILE A 367 0.18 12.34 14.82
C ILE A 367 1.31 13.26 15.29
N SER A 368 1.47 13.47 16.60
CA SER A 368 2.55 14.31 17.15
C SER A 368 3.94 13.77 16.83
N LEU A 369 4.17 12.45 16.97
CA LEU A 369 5.46 11.84 16.63
C LEU A 369 5.78 11.95 15.13
N LEU A 370 4.81 11.61 14.27
CA LEU A 370 4.99 11.69 12.83
C LEU A 370 5.25 13.13 12.37
N THR A 371 4.53 14.09 12.94
CA THR A 371 4.63 15.49 12.54
C THR A 371 5.87 16.18 13.10
N ALA A 372 6.37 15.76 14.27
CA ALA A 372 7.68 16.17 14.77
C ALA A 372 8.82 15.65 13.88
N LEU A 373 8.74 14.38 13.44
CA LEU A 373 9.73 13.78 12.54
C LEU A 373 9.75 14.47 11.17
N VAL A 374 8.57 14.86 10.68
CA VAL A 374 8.40 15.57 9.41
C VAL A 374 8.86 17.02 9.48
N SER A 375 8.35 17.79 10.44
CA SER A 375 8.59 19.24 10.52
C SER A 375 10.00 19.59 11.01
N ARG A 376 10.71 18.62 11.62
CA ARG A 376 12.02 18.82 12.29
C ARG A 376 12.01 19.94 13.34
N ASN A 377 10.82 20.36 13.78
CA ASN A 377 10.62 21.43 14.74
C ASN A 377 10.20 20.84 16.09
N PRO A 378 10.99 21.02 17.16
CA PRO A 378 10.69 20.42 18.47
C PRO A 378 9.43 21.01 19.11
N PHE A 379 9.03 22.24 18.73
CA PHE A 379 7.81 22.88 19.23
C PHE A 379 6.52 22.12 18.92
N VAL A 380 6.50 21.31 17.84
CA VAL A 380 5.32 20.49 17.49
C VAL A 380 5.09 19.35 18.50
N LEU A 381 6.12 18.99 19.30
CA LEU A 381 5.98 18.00 20.37
C LEU A 381 5.10 18.47 21.53
N VAL A 382 4.85 19.79 21.67
CA VAL A 382 3.85 20.33 22.61
C VAL A 382 2.46 19.73 22.32
N GLY A 383 2.21 19.31 21.08
CA GLY A 383 1.02 18.56 20.67
C GLY A 383 0.78 17.27 21.48
N LEU A 384 1.83 16.61 21.97
CA LEU A 384 1.71 15.40 22.79
C LEU A 384 0.90 15.62 24.07
N LEU A 385 0.95 16.84 24.63
CA LEU A 385 0.17 17.22 25.80
C LEU A 385 -1.12 17.94 25.40
N TRP A 386 -1.07 18.82 24.39
CA TRP A 386 -2.21 19.63 23.97
C TRP A 386 -3.36 18.79 23.39
N TYR A 387 -3.09 17.83 22.50
CA TYR A 387 -4.14 17.08 21.82
C TYR A 387 -4.92 16.11 22.74
N PRO A 388 -4.29 15.41 23.71
CA PRO A 388 -5.02 14.65 24.73
C PRO A 388 -5.91 15.54 25.61
N VAL A 389 -5.43 16.72 26.02
CA VAL A 389 -6.21 17.66 26.83
C VAL A 389 -7.42 18.15 26.04
N LEU A 390 -7.21 18.62 24.80
CA LEU A 390 -8.28 19.10 23.93
C LEU A 390 -9.33 18.03 23.64
N SER A 391 -8.91 16.79 23.37
CA SER A 391 -9.85 15.68 23.14
C SER A 391 -10.62 15.31 24.40
N THR A 392 -9.98 15.34 25.57
CA THR A 392 -10.65 15.10 26.86
C THR A 392 -11.71 16.16 27.14
N VAL A 393 -11.36 17.43 27.01
CA VAL A 393 -12.30 18.57 27.18
C VAL A 393 -13.48 18.44 26.22
N PHE A 394 -13.21 18.09 24.96
CA PHE A 394 -14.26 17.93 23.96
C PHE A 394 -15.19 16.73 24.24
N LEU A 395 -14.64 15.57 24.61
CA LEU A 395 -15.41 14.36 24.88
C LEU A 395 -16.30 14.52 26.12
N TYR A 396 -15.76 15.04 27.22
CA TYR A 396 -16.52 15.25 28.46
C TYR A 396 -17.42 16.48 28.41
N GLY A 397 -16.97 17.58 27.80
CA GLY A 397 -17.70 18.84 27.75
C GLY A 397 -18.80 18.89 26.68
N TYR A 398 -18.59 18.29 25.51
CA TYR A 398 -19.53 18.38 24.39
C TYR A 398 -20.21 17.04 24.07
N LEU A 399 -19.44 15.94 23.96
CA LEU A 399 -19.98 14.68 23.47
C LEU A 399 -20.85 13.95 24.51
N LYS A 400 -20.39 13.86 25.78
CA LYS A 400 -21.14 13.23 26.88
C LYS A 400 -22.52 13.88 27.09
N PRO A 401 -22.65 15.22 27.19
CA PRO A 401 -23.94 15.86 27.38
C PRO A 401 -24.85 15.73 26.14
N ARG A 402 -24.27 15.82 24.93
CA ARG A 402 -25.05 15.70 23.67
C ARG A 402 -25.67 14.31 23.51
N LEU A 403 -24.93 13.26 23.83
CA LEU A 403 -25.43 11.89 23.76
C LEU A 403 -26.48 11.60 24.84
N ASN A 404 -26.29 12.12 26.06
CA ASN A 404 -27.28 12.01 27.14
C ASN A 404 -28.59 12.76 26.83
N ARG A 405 -28.53 13.96 26.23
CA ARG A 405 -29.71 14.74 25.84
C ARG A 405 -30.55 14.03 24.77
N LYS A 406 -29.92 13.34 23.81
CA LYS A 406 -30.62 12.55 22.80
C LYS A 406 -31.38 11.36 23.39
N LYS A 407 -30.92 10.81 24.52
CA LYS A 407 -31.60 9.73 25.22
C LYS A 407 -32.83 10.20 25.98
N LYS A 408 -32.84 11.44 26.49
CA LYS A 408 -33.98 12.01 27.24
C LYS A 408 -35.16 12.45 26.33
N ARG A 409 -34.97 12.47 25.01
CA ARG A 409 -35.97 12.86 24.00
C ARG A 409 -36.59 11.66 23.26
N ARG A 410 -36.20 10.44 23.62
CA ARG A 410 -36.79 9.17 23.19
C ARG A 410 -37.28 8.46 24.44
#